data_AF-A0A7J2NNV8-F1
#
_entry.id   AF-A0A7J2NNV8-F1
#
_cell.length_a   1.000
_cell.length_b   1.000
_cell.length_c   1.000
_cell.angle_alpha   90.00
_cell.angle_beta   90.00
_cell.angle_gamma   90.00
#
_symmetry.space_group_name_H-M   'P 1'
#
loop_
_entity.id
_entity.type
_entity.pdbx_description
1 polymer ?
#
loop_
_entity_poly.entity_id
_entity_poly.type
_entity_poly.pdbx_seq_one_letter_code
_entity_poly.pdbx_strand_id
1 'polypeptide(L)'
;MSDKVYHHCYRKPAELSEEAIKKVLSNSGLTEKETEVYIFLAKHNVRKGTEIARLLRKDKAQVFRILRRLQAKGFVEATLDVPTRFTIVPFENVIDSIIKTKQEEVAFIKETKKDLLDYLSKKQRAEPLEKFVVIKGNRRIYSKVSQIIKDTKQQLSVATTVTDLIQGDRFGILDVVFNLL
;
A
#
# COMPACT_ATOMS: atom_id res chain seq x y z
N MET A 1 35.46 -9.07 33.63
CA MET A 1 34.94 -7.80 33.09
C MET A 1 34.35 -8.09 31.73
N SER A 2 33.05 -7.87 31.61
CA SER A 2 32.14 -8.51 30.66
C SER A 2 32.22 -7.95 29.24
N ASP A 3 32.10 -8.87 28.30
CA ASP A 3 31.81 -8.69 26.87
C ASP A 3 30.67 -7.70 26.61
N LYS A 4 30.86 -6.86 25.58
CA LYS A 4 29.77 -6.36 24.74
C LYS A 4 30.20 -6.40 23.28
N VAL A 5 29.96 -7.55 22.67
CA VAL A 5 29.87 -7.71 21.22
C VAL A 5 28.66 -6.90 20.73
N TYR A 6 28.93 -5.83 19.97
CA TYR A 6 27.91 -5.09 19.24
C TYR A 6 27.40 -5.95 18.08
N HIS A 7 26.33 -6.71 18.29
CA HIS A 7 25.54 -7.25 17.18
C HIS A 7 24.67 -6.13 16.59
N HIS A 8 25.26 -5.34 15.70
CA HIS A 8 24.49 -4.57 14.73
C HIS A 8 23.91 -5.58 13.75
N CYS A 9 22.59 -5.82 13.81
CA CYS A 9 21.87 -6.58 12.80
C CYS A 9 22.00 -5.86 11.45
N TYR A 10 23.08 -6.13 10.71
CA TYR A 10 23.15 -5.89 9.28
C TYR A 10 22.11 -6.79 8.61
N ARG A 11 20.89 -6.28 8.49
CA ARG A 11 19.90 -6.83 7.57
C ARG A 11 20.52 -6.70 6.18
N LYS A 12 20.99 -7.82 5.61
CA LYS A 12 21.31 -7.88 4.17
C LYS A 12 20.14 -7.20 3.44
N PRO A 13 20.38 -6.22 2.55
CA PRO A 13 19.30 -5.68 1.73
C PRO A 13 18.69 -6.88 1.00
N ALA A 14 17.40 -7.14 1.24
CA ALA A 14 16.69 -8.15 0.48
C ALA A 14 16.88 -7.77 -1.00
N GLU A 15 17.39 -8.68 -1.82
CA GLU A 15 17.45 -8.49 -3.27
C GLU A 15 16.04 -8.14 -3.73
N LEU A 16 15.82 -6.85 -4.01
CA LEU A 16 14.54 -6.34 -4.47
C LEU A 16 14.35 -6.86 -5.89
N SER A 17 13.45 -7.84 -6.03
CA SER A 17 13.17 -8.45 -7.32
C SER A 17 12.32 -7.52 -8.21
N GLU A 18 12.32 -7.75 -9.53
CA GLU A 18 11.47 -6.99 -10.47
C GLU A 18 9.98 -7.08 -10.08
N GLU A 19 9.57 -8.19 -9.44
CA GLU A 19 8.23 -8.41 -8.89
C GLU A 19 7.91 -7.44 -7.76
N ALA A 20 8.87 -7.11 -6.89
CA ALA A 20 8.67 -6.13 -5.84
C ALA A 20 8.38 -4.74 -6.41
N ILE A 21 9.12 -4.34 -7.45
CA ILE A 21 8.91 -3.08 -8.17
C ILE A 21 7.52 -3.08 -8.84
N LYS A 22 7.17 -4.15 -9.57
CA LYS A 22 5.84 -4.31 -10.19
C LYS A 22 4.72 -4.18 -9.18
N LYS A 23 4.89 -4.76 -7.98
CA LYS A 23 3.90 -4.69 -6.90
C LYS A 23 3.72 -3.27 -6.38
N VAL A 24 4.80 -2.52 -6.19
CA VAL A 24 4.74 -1.11 -5.77
C VAL A 24 4.02 -0.28 -6.83
N LEU A 25 4.39 -0.43 -8.09
CA LEU A 25 3.77 0.29 -9.22
C LEU A 25 2.26 -0.05 -9.33
N SER A 26 1.90 -1.32 -9.22
CA SER A 26 0.49 -1.75 -9.23
C SER A 26 -0.31 -1.15 -8.06
N ASN A 27 0.24 -1.18 -6.85
CA ASN A 27 -0.39 -0.59 -5.66
C ASN A 27 -0.50 0.94 -5.74
N SER A 28 0.35 1.59 -6.55
CA SER A 28 0.25 3.03 -6.85
C SER A 28 -0.79 3.37 -7.92
N GLY A 29 -1.47 2.36 -8.49
CA GLY A 29 -2.56 2.55 -9.45
C GLY A 29 -2.16 2.38 -10.92
N LEU A 30 -1.00 1.79 -11.22
CA LEU A 30 -0.65 1.38 -12.58
C LEU A 30 -1.34 0.06 -12.94
N THR A 31 -1.90 0.00 -14.13
CA THR A 31 -2.35 -1.26 -14.72
C THR A 31 -1.14 -2.12 -15.12
N GLU A 32 -1.37 -3.41 -15.37
CA GLU A 32 -0.33 -4.32 -15.86
C GLU A 32 0.32 -3.81 -17.16
N LYS A 33 -0.49 -3.34 -18.10
CA LYS A 33 -0.01 -2.78 -19.38
C LYS A 33 0.78 -1.48 -19.20
N GLU A 34 0.36 -0.63 -18.26
CA GLU A 34 1.10 0.59 -17.91
C GLU A 34 2.45 0.25 -17.27
N THR A 35 2.46 -0.76 -16.37
CA THR A 35 3.67 -1.26 -15.72
C THR A 35 4.67 -1.83 -16.73
N GLU A 36 4.19 -2.60 -17.72
CA GLU A 36 5.01 -3.14 -18.81
C GLU A 36 5.71 -2.02 -19.60
N VAL A 37 4.96 -0.98 -20.01
CA VAL A 37 5.52 0.16 -20.75
C VAL A 37 6.47 0.99 -19.89
N TYR A 38 6.17 1.17 -18.61
CA TYR A 38 7.04 1.88 -17.68
C TYR A 38 8.38 1.15 -17.48
N ILE A 39 8.35 -0.16 -17.21
CA ILE A 39 9.57 -0.98 -17.06
C ILE A 39 10.37 -0.99 -18.36
N PHE A 40 9.69 -1.04 -19.52
CA PHE A 40 10.36 -0.92 -20.81
C PHE A 40 11.15 0.38 -20.92
N LEU A 41 10.54 1.53 -20.59
CA LEU A 41 11.22 2.83 -20.61
C LEU A 41 12.36 2.91 -19.61
N ALA A 42 12.17 2.37 -18.39
CA ALA A 42 13.22 2.32 -17.37
C ALA A 42 14.47 1.56 -17.85
N LYS A 43 14.31 0.55 -18.72
CA LYS A 43 15.41 -0.23 -19.30
C LYS A 43 16.05 0.40 -20.54
N HIS A 44 15.35 1.31 -21.24
CA HIS A 44 15.74 1.77 -22.58
C HIS A 44 15.96 3.29 -22.72
N ASN A 45 15.92 4.02 -21.60
CA ASN A 45 16.07 5.48 -21.54
C ASN A 45 15.08 6.21 -22.47
N VAL A 46 15.41 7.45 -22.86
CA VAL A 46 14.58 8.32 -23.70
C VAL A 46 14.28 7.67 -25.07
N ARG A 47 12.99 7.52 -25.42
CA ARG A 47 12.56 6.89 -26.70
C ARG A 47 11.37 7.58 -27.34
N LYS A 48 11.27 7.52 -28.67
CA LYS A 48 10.09 8.03 -29.40
C LYS A 48 8.89 7.11 -29.17
N GLY A 49 7.68 7.67 -29.07
CA GLY A 49 6.45 6.87 -28.89
C GLY A 49 6.26 5.77 -29.95
N THR A 50 6.62 6.06 -31.20
CA THR A 50 6.58 5.09 -32.31
C THR A 50 7.61 3.97 -32.18
N GLU A 51 8.78 4.25 -31.59
CA GLU A 51 9.81 3.24 -31.34
C GLU A 51 9.37 2.30 -30.22
N ILE A 52 8.76 2.84 -29.16
CA ILE A 52 8.20 2.06 -28.04
C ILE A 52 7.14 1.09 -28.56
N ALA A 53 6.21 1.56 -29.39
CA ALA A 53 5.18 0.72 -30.01
C ALA A 53 5.76 -0.42 -30.85
N ARG A 54 6.76 -0.10 -31.68
CA ARG A 54 7.44 -1.09 -32.52
C ARG A 54 8.16 -2.15 -31.69
N LEU A 55 8.92 -1.74 -30.67
CA LEU A 55 9.74 -2.64 -29.85
C LEU A 55 8.87 -3.54 -28.95
N LEU A 56 7.76 -3.01 -28.43
CA LEU A 56 6.78 -3.80 -27.68
C LEU A 56 5.84 -4.61 -28.57
N ARG A 57 5.92 -4.47 -29.91
CA ARG A 57 5.00 -5.08 -30.89
C ARG A 57 3.53 -4.80 -30.56
N LYS A 58 3.23 -3.58 -30.12
CA LYS A 58 1.88 -3.11 -29.78
C LYS A 58 1.41 -2.05 -30.75
N ASP A 59 0.09 -1.88 -30.83
CA ASP A 59 -0.53 -0.83 -31.63
C ASP A 59 -0.06 0.58 -31.17
N LYS A 60 0.17 1.48 -32.14
CA LYS A 60 0.66 2.84 -31.86
C LYS A 60 -0.34 3.62 -31.01
N ALA A 61 -1.63 3.60 -31.36
CA ALA A 61 -2.65 4.34 -30.63
C ALA A 61 -2.76 3.85 -29.18
N GLN A 62 -2.67 2.53 -28.96
CA GLN A 62 -2.62 1.95 -27.62
C GLN A 62 -1.43 2.46 -26.80
N VAL A 63 -0.22 2.45 -27.37
CA VAL A 63 0.99 2.91 -26.67
C VAL A 63 0.93 4.39 -26.34
N PHE A 64 0.51 5.25 -27.28
CA PHE A 64 0.34 6.67 -27.00
C PHE A 64 -0.72 6.93 -25.91
N ARG A 65 -1.79 6.13 -25.86
CA ARG A 65 -2.78 6.22 -24.78
C ARG A 65 -2.18 5.85 -23.42
N ILE A 66 -1.35 4.81 -23.37
CA ILE A 66 -0.65 4.39 -22.13
C ILE A 66 0.35 5.46 -21.70
N LEU A 67 1.16 5.99 -22.61
CA LEU A 67 2.15 7.03 -22.32
C LEU A 67 1.49 8.30 -21.78
N ARG A 68 0.37 8.74 -22.36
CA ARG A 68 -0.40 9.88 -21.84
C ARG A 68 -0.93 9.63 -20.42
N ARG A 69 -1.39 8.41 -20.11
CA ARG A 69 -1.85 8.05 -18.76
C ARG A 69 -0.71 8.01 -17.76
N LEU A 70 0.43 7.42 -18.14
CA LEU A 70 1.64 7.42 -17.31
C LEU A 70 2.11 8.85 -17.04
N GLN A 71 2.06 9.72 -18.05
CA GLN A 71 2.43 11.13 -17.92
C GLN A 71 1.46 11.88 -16.98
N ALA A 72 0.16 11.70 -17.16
CA ALA A 72 -0.86 12.29 -16.28
C ALA A 72 -0.73 11.82 -14.82
N LYS A 73 -0.21 10.61 -14.60
CA LYS A 73 0.08 10.05 -13.27
C LYS A 73 1.47 10.46 -12.74
N GLY A 74 2.29 11.19 -13.50
CA GLY A 74 3.63 11.63 -13.09
C GLY A 74 4.72 10.55 -13.14
N PHE A 75 4.53 9.47 -13.90
CA PHE A 75 5.53 8.39 -14.02
C PHE A 75 6.50 8.59 -15.18
N VAL A 76 6.09 9.32 -16.22
CA VAL A 76 6.91 9.59 -17.40
C VAL A 76 6.80 11.05 -17.80
N GLU A 77 7.82 11.56 -18.45
CA GLU A 77 7.86 12.89 -19.05
C GLU A 77 7.88 12.78 -20.57
N ALA A 78 7.33 13.80 -21.23
CA ALA A 78 7.38 13.95 -22.66
C ALA A 78 8.18 15.22 -23.01
N THR A 79 9.12 15.07 -23.93
CA THR A 79 9.80 16.20 -24.57
C THR A 79 8.84 17.03 -25.42
N LEU A 80 9.14 18.31 -25.60
CA LEU A 80 8.36 19.20 -26.47
C LEU A 80 8.77 19.07 -27.95
N ASP A 81 9.78 18.27 -28.25
CA ASP A 81 10.34 18.07 -29.58
C ASP A 81 9.36 17.33 -30.52
N VAL A 82 9.57 17.51 -31.82
CA VAL A 82 8.93 16.71 -32.87
C VAL A 82 9.99 15.83 -33.55
N PRO A 83 9.90 14.49 -33.48
CA PRO A 83 8.84 13.71 -32.83
C PRO A 83 9.03 13.61 -31.31
N THR A 84 7.91 13.61 -30.58
CA THR A 84 7.86 13.51 -29.12
C THR A 84 8.57 12.25 -28.61
N ARG A 85 9.47 12.46 -27.66
CA ARG A 85 10.18 11.42 -26.90
C ARG A 85 9.68 11.36 -25.48
N PHE A 86 9.72 10.16 -24.91
CA PHE A 86 9.30 9.86 -23.55
C PHE A 86 10.45 9.30 -22.75
N THR A 87 10.49 9.62 -21.45
CA THR A 87 11.44 9.09 -20.47
C THR A 87 10.73 8.86 -19.15
N ILE A 88 11.25 7.98 -18.29
CA ILE A 88 10.74 7.87 -16.93
C ILE A 88 11.10 9.14 -16.14
N VAL A 89 10.22 9.52 -15.22
CA VAL A 89 10.59 10.38 -14.10
C VAL A 89 11.59 9.60 -13.23
N PRO A 90 12.63 10.23 -12.65
CA PRO A 90 13.55 9.55 -11.73
C PRO A 90 12.79 8.75 -10.67
N PHE A 91 13.17 7.47 -10.50
CA PHE A 91 12.37 6.56 -9.69
C PHE A 91 12.23 7.01 -8.23
N GLU A 92 13.26 7.66 -7.69
CA GLU A 92 13.22 8.30 -6.37
C GLU A 92 12.05 9.29 -6.25
N ASN A 93 11.92 10.22 -7.21
CA ASN A 93 10.82 11.19 -7.25
C ASN A 93 9.45 10.50 -7.39
N VAL A 94 9.37 9.40 -8.16
CA VAL A 94 8.14 8.61 -8.28
C VAL A 94 7.76 8.01 -6.92
N ILE A 95 8.72 7.41 -6.20
CA ILE A 95 8.48 6.82 -4.88
C ILE A 95 8.07 7.90 -3.86
N ASP A 96 8.76 9.04 -3.84
CA ASP A 96 8.43 10.14 -2.94
C ASP A 96 7.02 10.69 -3.18
N SER A 97 6.64 10.84 -4.46
CA SER A 97 5.29 11.24 -4.85
C SER A 97 4.21 10.23 -4.39
N ILE A 98 4.50 8.93 -4.52
CA ILE A 98 3.60 7.86 -4.04
C ILE A 98 3.44 7.94 -2.52
N ILE A 99 4.55 8.06 -1.78
CA ILE A 99 4.55 8.15 -0.31
C ILE A 99 3.73 9.38 0.13
N LYS A 100 4.01 10.54 -0.46
CA LYS A 100 3.31 11.79 -0.16
C LYS A 100 1.80 11.67 -0.40
N THR A 101 1.40 11.17 -1.58
CA THR A 101 -0.02 10.98 -1.92
C THR A 101 -0.72 10.07 -0.89
N LYS A 102 -0.07 8.98 -0.47
CA LYS A 102 -0.64 8.07 0.53
C LYS A 102 -0.73 8.69 1.92
N GLN A 103 0.21 9.54 2.29
CA GLN A 103 0.14 10.29 3.55
C GLN A 103 -1.01 11.30 3.54
N GLU A 104 -1.23 11.99 2.41
CA GLU A 104 -2.35 12.92 2.23
C GLU A 104 -3.70 12.20 2.26
N GLU A 105 -3.84 11.05 1.61
CA GLU A 105 -5.04 10.19 1.70
C GLU A 105 -5.35 9.81 3.16
N VAL A 106 -4.32 9.40 3.93
CA VAL A 106 -4.48 9.04 5.35
C VAL A 106 -4.86 10.27 6.18
N ALA A 107 -4.24 11.42 5.93
CA ALA A 107 -4.55 12.67 6.63
C ALA A 107 -6.01 13.08 6.40
N PHE A 108 -6.46 13.07 5.15
CA PHE A 108 -7.84 13.38 4.79
C PHE A 108 -8.86 12.45 5.48
N ILE A 109 -8.60 11.14 5.49
CA ILE A 109 -9.46 10.17 6.18
C ILE A 109 -9.50 10.45 7.69
N LYS A 110 -8.35 10.78 8.30
CA LYS A 110 -8.29 11.10 9.74
C LYS A 110 -9.09 12.36 10.08
N GLU A 111 -8.96 13.40 9.27
CA GLU A 111 -9.66 14.68 9.45
C GLU A 111 -11.17 14.52 9.33
N THR A 112 -11.62 13.80 8.29
CA THR A 112 -13.06 13.60 8.01
C THR A 112 -13.70 12.50 8.85
N LYS A 113 -12.91 11.70 9.59
CA LYS A 113 -13.39 10.53 10.35
C LYS A 113 -14.56 10.86 11.26
N LYS A 114 -14.46 11.93 12.05
CA LYS A 114 -15.47 12.28 13.05
C LYS A 114 -16.80 12.61 12.36
N ASP A 115 -16.77 13.48 11.36
CA ASP A 115 -17.95 13.93 10.65
C ASP A 115 -18.66 12.77 9.92
N LEU A 116 -17.89 11.86 9.32
CA LEU A 116 -18.42 10.65 8.71
C LEU A 116 -19.14 9.74 9.72
N LEU A 117 -18.58 9.55 10.92
CA LEU A 117 -19.19 8.75 11.97
C LEU A 117 -20.45 9.43 12.54
N ASP A 118 -20.40 10.75 12.76
CA ASP A 118 -21.53 11.53 13.27
C ASP A 118 -22.71 11.55 12.27
N TYR A 119 -22.42 11.60 10.97
CA TYR A 119 -23.45 11.54 9.94
C TYR A 119 -24.16 10.17 9.92
N LEU A 120 -23.44 9.07 10.08
CA LEU A 120 -24.00 7.71 10.07
C LEU A 120 -24.71 7.35 11.39
N SER A 121 -24.19 7.77 12.54
CA SER A 121 -24.79 7.51 13.86
C SER A 121 -26.17 8.17 14.00
N LYS A 122 -26.33 9.40 13.47
CA LYS A 122 -27.64 10.08 13.40
C LYS A 122 -28.67 9.31 12.57
N LYS A 123 -28.24 8.45 11.64
CA LYS A 123 -29.13 7.65 10.79
C LYS A 123 -29.38 6.23 11.31
N GLN A 124 -28.56 5.72 12.23
CA GLN A 124 -28.68 4.37 12.78
C GLN A 124 -29.00 4.42 14.29
N ARG A 125 -30.28 4.56 14.63
CA ARG A 125 -30.80 3.95 15.85
C ARG A 125 -31.13 2.49 15.53
N ALA A 126 -30.12 1.64 15.51
CA ALA A 126 -30.33 0.20 15.40
C ALA A 126 -30.48 -0.37 16.81
N GLU A 127 -31.59 -1.06 17.07
CA GLU A 127 -31.71 -1.89 18.26
C GLU A 127 -30.62 -2.98 18.26
N PRO A 128 -30.18 -3.46 19.43
CA PRO A 128 -29.17 -4.50 19.51
C PRO A 128 -29.69 -5.77 18.83
N LEU A 129 -29.27 -5.99 17.59
CA LEU A 129 -29.51 -7.26 16.92
C LEU A 129 -28.53 -8.27 17.49
N GLU A 130 -29.03 -9.28 18.19
CA GLU A 130 -28.27 -10.48 18.51
C GLU A 130 -27.80 -11.11 17.19
N LYS A 131 -26.49 -11.05 16.93
CA LYS A 131 -25.89 -11.48 15.66
C LYS A 131 -24.79 -12.49 15.91
N PHE A 132 -24.90 -13.64 15.26
CA PHE A 132 -23.80 -14.57 15.09
C PHE A 132 -23.02 -14.19 13.84
N VAL A 133 -21.70 -13.96 13.97
CA VAL A 133 -20.84 -13.50 12.85
C VAL A 133 -19.69 -14.47 12.65
N VAL A 134 -19.55 -14.99 11.43
CA VAL A 134 -18.39 -15.80 11.03
C VAL A 134 -17.32 -14.89 10.46
N ILE A 135 -16.14 -14.86 11.08
CA ILE A 135 -15.00 -14.05 10.66
C ILE A 135 -13.92 -14.98 10.08
N LYS A 136 -13.43 -14.66 8.89
CA LYS A 136 -12.37 -15.43 8.21
C LYS A 136 -11.14 -14.56 7.96
N GLY A 137 -9.95 -15.16 8.14
CA GLY A 137 -8.64 -14.57 7.86
C GLY A 137 -8.03 -13.82 9.04
N ASN A 138 -6.75 -14.07 9.32
CA ASN A 138 -6.05 -13.62 10.53
C ASN A 138 -6.15 -12.11 10.77
N ARG A 139 -5.92 -11.28 9.75
CA ARG A 139 -6.05 -9.81 9.90
C ARG A 139 -7.42 -9.37 10.42
N ARG A 140 -8.50 -9.98 9.93
CA ARG A 140 -9.87 -9.64 10.35
C ARG A 140 -10.16 -10.18 11.75
N ILE A 141 -9.72 -11.40 12.05
CA ILE A 141 -9.86 -12.03 13.36
C ILE A 141 -9.16 -11.16 14.42
N TYR A 142 -7.87 -10.87 14.26
CA TYR A 142 -7.11 -10.08 15.24
C TYR A 142 -7.58 -8.61 15.31
N SER A 143 -8.07 -8.03 14.21
CA SER A 143 -8.73 -6.73 14.27
C SER A 143 -10.00 -6.77 15.13
N LYS A 144 -10.80 -7.85 15.06
CA LYS A 144 -12.00 -7.99 15.89
C LYS A 144 -11.63 -8.25 17.36
N VAL A 145 -10.63 -9.08 17.62
CA VAL A 145 -10.11 -9.31 18.98
C VAL A 145 -9.64 -7.98 19.58
N SER A 146 -8.86 -7.19 18.84
CA SER A 146 -8.43 -5.84 19.28
C SER A 146 -9.62 -4.95 19.65
N GLN A 147 -10.70 -4.99 18.86
CA GLN A 147 -11.91 -4.24 19.16
C GLN A 147 -12.58 -4.75 20.44
N ILE A 148 -12.78 -6.06 20.58
CA ILE A 148 -13.38 -6.67 21.78
C ILE A 148 -12.60 -6.25 23.04
N ILE A 149 -11.27 -6.27 22.98
CA ILE A 149 -10.40 -5.84 24.08
C ILE A 149 -10.66 -4.37 24.43
N LYS A 150 -10.67 -3.47 23.44
CA LYS A 150 -10.91 -2.03 23.64
C LYS A 150 -12.32 -1.71 24.15
N ASP A 151 -13.31 -2.49 23.76
CA ASP A 151 -14.71 -2.30 24.13
C ASP A 151 -15.04 -2.94 25.50
N THR A 152 -14.15 -3.78 26.05
CA THR A 152 -14.34 -4.46 27.34
C THR A 152 -14.19 -3.48 28.50
N LYS A 153 -15.20 -3.40 29.36
CA LYS A 153 -15.25 -2.45 30.48
C LYS A 153 -14.95 -3.03 31.86
N GLN A 154 -15.05 -4.34 32.01
CA GLN A 154 -14.98 -5.01 33.32
C GLN A 154 -13.92 -6.10 33.34
N GLN A 155 -14.14 -7.19 32.60
CA GLN A 155 -13.24 -8.34 32.61
C GLN A 155 -13.14 -8.95 31.23
N LEU A 156 -11.91 -9.31 30.83
CA LEU A 156 -11.61 -10.08 29.65
C LEU A 156 -11.01 -11.42 30.07
N SER A 157 -11.63 -12.52 29.66
CA SER A 157 -11.09 -13.87 29.83
C SER A 157 -10.73 -14.45 28.47
N VAL A 158 -9.47 -14.86 28.30
CA VAL A 158 -8.96 -15.38 27.02
C VAL A 158 -8.45 -16.81 27.21
N ALA A 159 -8.94 -17.71 26.36
CA ALA A 159 -8.39 -19.06 26.20
C ALA A 159 -7.75 -19.13 24.80
N THR A 160 -6.45 -19.43 24.74
CA THR A 160 -5.69 -19.41 23.48
C THR A 160 -4.54 -20.41 23.50
N THR A 161 -3.96 -20.65 22.33
CA THR A 161 -2.75 -21.47 22.18
C THR A 161 -1.50 -20.59 22.20
N VAL A 162 -0.33 -21.17 22.46
CA VAL A 162 0.95 -20.44 22.39
C VAL A 162 1.17 -19.87 20.98
N THR A 163 0.82 -20.63 19.94
CA THR A 163 0.95 -20.20 18.54
C THR A 163 0.09 -18.97 18.24
N ASP A 164 -1.15 -18.95 18.73
CA ASP A 164 -2.05 -17.82 18.52
C ASP A 164 -1.65 -16.59 19.32
N LEU A 165 -1.03 -16.77 20.50
CA LEU A 165 -0.46 -15.68 21.27
C LEU A 165 0.69 -14.99 20.51
N ILE A 166 1.63 -15.77 19.95
CA ILE A 166 2.73 -15.26 19.12
C ILE A 166 2.20 -14.56 17.87
N GLN A 167 1.18 -15.13 17.21
CA GLN A 167 0.56 -14.49 16.07
C GLN A 167 -0.14 -13.19 16.46
N GLY A 168 -0.86 -13.18 17.58
CA GLY A 168 -1.53 -12.00 18.12
C GLY A 168 -0.56 -10.84 18.37
N ASP A 169 0.61 -11.11 18.93
CA ASP A 169 1.68 -10.12 19.10
C ASP A 169 2.11 -9.49 17.76
N ARG A 170 2.31 -10.30 16.71
CA ARG A 170 2.62 -9.79 15.35
C ARG A 170 1.52 -8.89 14.78
N PHE A 171 0.30 -8.99 15.28
CA PHE A 171 -0.83 -8.16 14.90
C PHE A 171 -1.12 -7.03 15.92
N GLY A 172 -0.25 -6.83 16.91
CA GLY A 172 -0.32 -5.74 17.89
C GLY A 172 -1.35 -5.96 19.01
N ILE A 173 -1.79 -7.21 19.25
CA ILE A 173 -2.76 -7.50 20.32
C ILE A 173 -2.17 -7.17 21.69
N LEU A 174 -0.91 -7.52 21.93
CA LEU A 174 -0.28 -7.27 23.23
C LEU A 174 -0.18 -5.76 23.51
N ASP A 175 0.17 -4.96 22.50
CA ASP A 175 0.18 -3.50 22.63
C ASP A 175 -1.18 -2.95 23.09
N VAL A 176 -2.29 -3.47 22.54
CA VAL A 176 -3.63 -3.03 22.93
C VAL A 176 -3.97 -3.41 24.37
N VAL A 177 -3.58 -4.61 24.81
CA VAL A 177 -3.80 -5.06 26.20
C VAL A 177 -2.99 -4.21 27.18
N PHE A 178 -1.71 -3.98 26.91
CA PHE A 178 -0.84 -3.22 27.80
C PHE A 178 -1.21 -1.73 27.88
N ASN A 179 -1.78 -1.14 26.83
CA ASN A 179 -2.24 0.25 26.86
C ASN A 179 -3.54 0.46 27.67
N LEU A 180 -4.21 -0.61 28.11
CA LEU A 180 -5.44 -0.57 28.92
C LEU A 180 -5.20 -0.89 30.40
N LEU A 181 -3.99 -1.34 30.76
CA LEU A 181 -3.52 -1.57 32.13
C LEU A 181 -2.81 -0.34 32.67
#